data_AF-A0A7K5MXC3-F1
#
_entry.id   AF-A0A7K5MXC3-F1
#
_cell.length_a   1.000
_cell.length_b   1.000
_cell.length_c   1.000
_cell.angle_alpha   90.00
_cell.angle_beta   90.00
_cell.angle_gamma   90.00
#
_symmetry.space_group_name_H-M   'P 1'
#
loop_
_entity.id
_entity.type
_entity.pdbx_description
1 polymer ?
#
loop_
_entity_poly.entity_id
_entity_poly.type
_entity_poly.pdbx_seq_one_letter_code
_entity_poly.pdbx_strand_id
1 'polypeptide(L)'
;DTAAEKEESSPDPLWHNLRTSNTQRKTQDYSCTVRNPGKEEVFNMDVAYSEQAAVLLKGSFLSESRKLKDGNALTRFKIPKGRLGVTRIGDLSAQDMKKIPTLALIELTALCDILGFELKRNKAAKLKTTEKRLFGVPLNTLLENDQKLLPNTKVPLLLQALLSCLEKRGLETEGILRVSGSQTRIKSLEQKLERDFYSGLFRWDDVHQNDVSGLLKRFIRELPAPLLTAEYLPAFAAVQNIPDLKQRLQALNLLILILPESNRNTLKALLEFLSKVVAREKNNKMNLWNVSTVMAPNLFMHKGLPSKIPEGKEKQLAEGAADVVRMMIHYQDLLWTVSSFLVAQVRKLNESNSRRYQFCDKRIKNLLRKIHADKDKVEKNQGEPSKVVKVHASLLLKDSLEVHLNNATRVADVLRQFQKNLCQNGWNIVNTVNLLKCNNSTECTNLLLYEVGGNIGEHCLDPDTYLLDLYHINPHAEWIIKQNPSCPRMF
;
A
#
# COMPACT_ATOMS: atom_id res chain seq x y z
N ASP A 1 -14.57 33.79 67.64
CA ASP A 1 -13.84 33.64 66.36
C ASP A 1 -14.84 33.28 65.27
N THR A 2 -15.91 34.06 65.07
CA THR A 2 -16.00 35.32 64.29
C THR A 2 -15.54 35.19 62.84
N ALA A 3 -16.53 35.33 61.96
CA ALA A 3 -16.49 35.34 60.52
C ALA A 3 -15.72 36.55 59.94
N ALA A 4 -15.28 36.41 58.68
CA ALA A 4 -15.07 37.53 57.76
C ALA A 4 -15.26 37.07 56.31
N GLU A 5 -16.36 37.50 55.71
CA GLU A 5 -16.53 37.69 54.26
C GLU A 5 -15.70 38.91 53.80
N LYS A 6 -15.25 38.90 52.54
CA LYS A 6 -15.63 39.93 51.55
C LYS A 6 -15.05 39.65 50.16
N GLU A 7 -15.96 39.64 49.19
CA GLU A 7 -15.75 39.88 47.77
C GLU A 7 -15.12 41.27 47.53
N GLU A 8 -14.39 41.48 46.43
CA GLU A 8 -14.92 42.09 45.19
C GLU A 8 -13.79 42.51 44.21
N SER A 9 -14.19 42.57 42.93
CA SER A 9 -13.63 43.37 41.81
C SER A 9 -12.80 42.69 40.71
N SER A 10 -13.38 42.74 39.52
CA SER A 10 -12.79 42.73 38.17
C SER A 10 -13.47 43.90 37.41
N PRO A 11 -13.05 44.32 36.19
CA PRO A 11 -11.71 44.50 35.61
C PRO A 11 -11.61 45.87 34.84
N ASP A 12 -10.61 45.97 33.95
CA ASP A 12 -10.38 46.92 32.82
C ASP A 12 -9.50 48.16 33.01
N PRO A 13 -8.88 48.74 31.94
CA PRO A 13 -8.45 48.20 30.64
C PRO A 13 -7.03 48.73 30.24
N LEU A 14 -6.66 48.60 28.96
CA LEU A 14 -5.53 49.26 28.24
C LEU A 14 -4.26 48.41 28.07
N TRP A 15 -4.21 47.65 26.97
CA TRP A 15 -3.27 47.91 25.87
C TRP A 15 -3.87 47.38 24.57
N HIS A 16 -4.49 48.30 23.83
CA HIS A 16 -4.95 48.10 22.47
C HIS A 16 -3.89 48.65 21.51
N ASN A 17 -3.75 47.94 20.37
CA ASN A 17 -3.32 48.44 19.06
C ASN A 17 -1.82 48.37 18.71
N LEU A 18 -1.46 47.26 18.03
CA LEU A 18 -0.79 47.33 16.73
C LEU A 18 -1.30 46.18 15.85
N ARG A 19 -2.35 46.49 15.09
CA ARG A 19 -2.87 45.71 13.99
C ARG A 19 -2.18 46.22 12.72
N THR A 20 -1.70 45.29 11.90
CA THR A 20 -1.89 45.17 10.43
C THR A 20 -0.61 44.83 9.67
N SER A 21 -0.55 43.61 9.15
CA SER A 21 -0.24 43.37 7.73
C SER A 21 -0.75 41.99 7.34
N ASN A 22 -1.77 42.00 6.48
CA ASN A 22 -2.46 40.85 5.90
C ASN A 22 -1.52 39.93 5.11
N THR A 23 -1.71 38.62 5.25
CA THR A 23 -1.50 37.69 4.13
C THR A 23 -2.65 36.70 4.14
N GLN A 24 -3.57 36.87 3.19
CA GLN A 24 -4.73 36.00 2.98
C GLN A 24 -4.27 34.58 2.66
N ARG A 25 -4.35 33.68 3.65
CA ARG A 25 -4.51 32.24 3.39
C ARG A 25 -6.00 31.99 3.25
N LYS A 26 -6.44 31.57 2.06
CA LYS A 26 -7.81 31.07 1.84
C LYS A 26 -8.04 29.84 2.71
N THR A 27 -8.73 30.02 3.83
CA THR A 27 -9.35 28.94 4.60
C THR A 27 -10.51 28.40 3.76
N GLN A 28 -10.41 27.15 3.35
CA GLN A 28 -11.54 26.42 2.76
C GLN A 28 -12.44 25.96 3.92
N ASP A 29 -13.66 26.48 3.97
CA ASP A 29 -14.66 26.15 4.99
C ASP A 29 -15.01 24.66 4.93
N TYR A 30 -14.70 23.93 6.00
CA TYR A 30 -15.20 22.59 6.24
C TYR A 30 -16.61 22.69 6.84
N SER A 31 -17.61 22.87 5.98
CA SER A 31 -19.02 22.76 6.36
C SER A 31 -19.41 21.28 6.51
N CYS A 32 -19.88 20.94 7.70
CA CYS A 32 -20.44 19.64 8.07
C CYS A 32 -21.68 19.33 7.21
N THR A 33 -21.59 18.28 6.38
CA THR A 33 -22.75 17.82 5.59
C THR A 33 -23.43 16.64 6.27
N VAL A 34 -24.73 16.80 6.51
CA VAL A 34 -25.69 15.77 6.92
C VAL A 34 -25.55 14.54 6.00
N ARG A 35 -25.31 13.36 6.60
CA ARG A 35 -25.01 12.12 5.88
C ARG A 35 -26.28 11.51 5.28
N ASN A 36 -26.35 11.46 3.94
CA ASN A 36 -27.33 10.64 3.21
C ASN A 36 -26.76 9.23 2.98
N PRO A 37 -27.53 8.16 3.22
CA PRO A 37 -27.10 6.80 2.91
C PRO A 37 -26.98 6.64 1.38
N GLY A 38 -25.77 6.34 0.90
CA GLY A 38 -25.46 6.18 -0.52
C GLY A 38 -24.38 7.10 -1.09
N LYS A 39 -23.88 8.08 -0.32
CA LYS A 39 -22.74 8.91 -0.74
C LYS A 39 -21.42 8.23 -0.39
N GLU A 40 -20.54 8.09 -1.38
CA GLU A 40 -19.17 7.63 -1.17
C GLU A 40 -18.38 8.64 -0.34
N GLU A 41 -17.65 8.18 0.65
CA GLU A 41 -16.84 9.04 1.51
C GLU A 41 -15.43 9.25 0.92
N VAL A 42 -14.88 10.45 1.13
CA VAL A 42 -13.55 10.82 0.65
C VAL A 42 -12.48 10.36 1.64
N PHE A 43 -11.54 9.54 1.15
CA PHE A 43 -10.37 9.13 1.89
C PHE A 43 -9.16 10.01 1.53
N ASN A 44 -8.91 11.04 2.33
CA ASN A 44 -7.82 12.00 2.12
C ASN A 44 -6.47 11.35 2.45
N MET A 45 -5.58 11.28 1.44
CA MET A 45 -4.22 10.74 1.55
C MET A 45 -3.13 11.82 1.41
N ASP A 46 -3.51 13.10 1.31
CA ASP A 46 -2.63 14.25 1.15
C ASP A 46 -2.12 14.83 2.47
N VAL A 47 -2.90 14.62 3.53
CA VAL A 47 -2.58 15.09 4.88
C VAL A 47 -2.27 13.89 5.77
N ALA A 48 -1.31 14.06 6.69
CA ALA A 48 -0.99 13.06 7.69
C ALA A 48 -2.25 12.59 8.45
N TYR A 49 -2.36 11.29 8.70
CA TYR A 49 -3.55 10.72 9.34
C TYR A 49 -3.71 11.17 10.79
N SER A 50 -2.60 11.31 11.50
CA SER A 50 -2.50 11.90 12.83
C SER A 50 -3.06 13.33 12.85
N GLU A 51 -2.67 14.18 11.90
CA GLU A 51 -3.20 15.53 11.77
C GLU A 51 -4.71 15.54 11.51
N GLN A 52 -5.20 14.67 10.61
CA GLN A 52 -6.64 14.51 10.37
C GLN A 52 -7.39 14.10 11.65
N ALA A 53 -6.84 13.17 12.43
CA ALA A 53 -7.44 12.74 13.70
C ALA A 53 -7.46 13.87 14.75
N ALA A 54 -6.38 14.66 14.85
CA ALA A 54 -6.32 15.80 15.77
C ALA A 54 -7.36 16.88 15.43
N VAL A 55 -7.57 17.15 14.14
CA VAL A 55 -8.60 18.11 13.68
C VAL A 55 -10.00 17.61 14.04
N LEU A 56 -10.28 16.32 13.81
CA LEU A 56 -11.57 15.72 14.15
C LEU A 56 -11.86 15.80 15.66
N LEU A 57 -10.87 15.51 16.52
CA LEU A 57 -11.04 15.60 17.97
C LEU A 57 -11.29 17.04 18.42
N LYS A 58 -10.59 18.03 17.85
CA LYS A 58 -10.83 19.46 18.14
C LYS A 58 -12.22 19.93 17.70
N GLY A 59 -12.74 19.40 16.59
CA GLY A 59 -14.10 19.68 16.12
C GLY A 59 -15.20 18.93 16.87
N SER A 60 -14.86 17.86 17.60
CA SER A 60 -15.82 16.96 18.26
C SER A 60 -16.38 17.46 19.60
N PHE A 61 -16.02 18.66 20.06
CA PHE A 61 -16.72 19.30 21.20
C PHE A 61 -18.21 19.60 20.91
N LEU A 62 -18.72 19.31 19.71
CA LEU A 62 -20.12 19.55 19.31
C LEU A 62 -20.84 18.36 18.63
N SER A 63 -20.37 17.12 18.74
CA SER A 63 -21.20 15.99 18.24
C SER A 63 -20.90 14.68 18.93
N GLU A 64 -21.94 14.13 19.58
CA GLU A 64 -21.93 12.81 20.20
C GLU A 64 -21.62 11.69 19.20
N SER A 65 -20.79 10.75 19.65
CA SER A 65 -20.46 9.51 18.94
C SER A 65 -21.66 8.57 18.90
N ARG A 66 -22.34 8.49 17.74
CA ARG A 66 -23.31 7.41 17.49
C ARG A 66 -22.57 6.13 17.12
N LYS A 67 -22.64 5.13 18.00
CA LYS A 67 -22.36 3.72 17.67
C LYS A 67 -23.32 3.32 16.54
N LEU A 68 -22.80 3.09 15.34
CA LEU A 68 -23.56 2.48 14.27
C LEU A 68 -23.73 0.99 14.57
N LYS A 69 -24.96 0.64 14.95
CA LYS A 69 -25.50 -0.72 14.84
C LYS A 69 -26.17 -0.84 13.47
N ASP A 70 -26.00 -2.01 12.88
CA ASP A 70 -26.72 -2.58 11.74
C ASP A 70 -26.60 -1.91 10.36
N GLY A 71 -25.89 -2.65 9.51
CA GLY A 71 -25.86 -2.51 8.07
C GLY A 71 -24.77 -3.43 7.53
N ASN A 72 -25.15 -4.55 6.91
CA ASN A 72 -24.21 -5.46 6.23
C ASN A 72 -23.37 -4.77 5.13
N ALA A 73 -23.68 -3.51 4.78
CA ALA A 73 -22.98 -2.71 3.80
C ALA A 73 -21.86 -1.87 4.45
N LEU A 74 -20.62 -2.13 4.03
CA LEU A 74 -19.48 -1.28 4.33
C LEU A 74 -19.59 0.05 3.58
N THR A 75 -19.28 1.17 4.25
CA THR A 75 -19.19 2.48 3.61
C THR A 75 -18.14 2.45 2.50
N ARG A 76 -18.51 2.84 1.28
CA ARG A 76 -17.56 2.90 0.18
C ARG A 76 -16.71 4.16 0.29
N PHE A 77 -15.39 3.98 0.30
CA PHE A 77 -14.43 5.07 0.27
C PHE A 77 -13.84 5.23 -1.13
N LYS A 78 -13.64 6.48 -1.55
CA LYS A 78 -12.87 6.82 -2.75
C LYS A 78 -11.63 7.60 -2.35
N ILE A 79 -10.50 7.23 -2.94
CA ILE A 79 -9.27 8.03 -2.89
C ILE A 79 -9.40 9.12 -3.96
N PRO A 80 -9.42 10.42 -3.60
CA PRO A 80 -9.35 11.48 -4.58
C PRO A 80 -8.05 11.37 -5.37
N LYS A 81 -8.15 11.42 -6.70
CA LYS A 81 -6.97 11.57 -7.54
C LYS A 81 -6.55 13.03 -7.50
N GLY A 82 -5.60 13.35 -6.64
CA GLY A 82 -4.97 14.67 -6.60
C GLY A 82 -4.22 14.98 -7.89
N ARG A 83 -3.63 16.18 -8.00
CA ARG A 83 -2.86 16.57 -9.19
C ARG A 83 -1.62 15.69 -9.43
N LEU A 84 -1.14 15.01 -8.40
CA LEU A 84 0.01 14.09 -8.49
C LEU A 84 -0.39 12.63 -8.70
N GLY A 85 -1.67 12.36 -8.92
CA GLY A 85 -2.18 11.00 -9.08
C GLY A 85 -2.13 10.18 -7.79
N VAL A 86 -2.12 8.86 -7.93
CA VAL A 86 -2.10 7.91 -6.82
C VAL A 86 -0.88 7.01 -6.94
N THR A 87 -0.14 6.83 -5.84
CA THR A 87 1.05 5.97 -5.80
C THR A 87 0.73 4.63 -5.15
N ARG A 88 0.92 3.53 -5.87
CA ARG A 88 0.87 2.16 -5.35
C ARG A 88 2.24 1.72 -4.86
N ILE A 89 2.26 0.67 -4.04
CA ILE A 89 3.49 0.07 -3.49
C ILE A 89 4.46 -0.40 -4.59
N GLY A 90 3.94 -0.82 -5.75
CA GLY A 90 4.75 -1.25 -6.89
C GLY A 90 5.29 -0.11 -7.76
N ASP A 91 4.83 1.12 -7.52
CA ASP A 91 5.18 2.27 -8.36
C ASP A 91 6.50 2.90 -7.91
N LEU A 92 6.93 2.71 -6.66
CA LEU A 92 8.16 3.26 -6.11
C LEU A 92 9.33 2.28 -6.23
N SER A 93 10.53 2.81 -6.42
CA SER A 93 11.78 2.05 -6.41
C SER A 93 11.97 1.26 -5.11
N ALA A 94 12.69 0.13 -5.18
CA ALA A 94 13.02 -0.65 -3.99
C ALA A 94 13.80 0.16 -2.94
N GLN A 95 14.62 1.13 -3.37
CA GLN A 95 15.38 2.01 -2.47
C GLN A 95 14.48 3.00 -1.73
N ASP A 96 13.41 3.48 -2.36
CA ASP A 96 12.44 4.39 -1.77
C ASP A 96 11.43 3.66 -0.89
N MET A 97 10.95 2.52 -1.35
CA MET A 97 10.06 1.66 -0.57
C MET A 97 10.71 1.17 0.74
N LYS A 98 12.04 1.01 0.80
CA LYS A 98 12.74 0.69 2.06
C LYS A 98 12.57 1.76 3.14
N LYS A 99 12.25 3.00 2.78
CA LYS A 99 12.06 4.11 3.72
C LYS A 99 10.62 4.17 4.27
N ILE A 100 9.65 3.70 3.48
CA ILE A 100 8.22 3.77 3.78
C ILE A 100 7.83 3.08 5.10
N PRO A 101 8.27 1.85 5.43
CA PRO A 101 7.89 1.20 6.69
C PRO A 101 8.23 2.04 7.93
N THR A 102 9.40 2.68 7.94
CA THR A 102 9.81 3.53 9.07
C THR A 102 8.95 4.78 9.17
N LEU A 103 8.66 5.44 8.04
CA LEU A 103 7.79 6.62 8.00
C LEU A 103 6.35 6.28 8.41
N ALA A 104 5.81 5.17 7.90
CA ALA A 104 4.48 4.68 8.24
C ALA A 104 4.38 4.29 9.73
N LEU A 105 5.45 3.76 10.31
CA LEU A 105 5.51 3.44 11.75
C LEU A 105 5.52 4.70 12.62
N ILE A 106 6.26 5.74 12.22
CA ILE A 106 6.25 7.04 12.91
C ILE A 106 4.83 7.61 12.89
N GLU A 107 4.20 7.62 11.71
CA GLU A 107 2.83 8.10 11.55
C GLU A 107 1.82 7.27 12.34
N LEU A 108 1.97 5.94 12.36
CA LEU A 108 1.09 5.06 13.12
C LEU A 108 1.20 5.34 14.62
N THR A 109 2.42 5.55 15.12
CA THR A 109 2.64 5.91 16.52
C THR A 109 1.95 7.23 16.85
N ALA A 110 2.14 8.25 16.02
CA ALA A 110 1.49 9.56 16.22
C ALA A 110 -0.05 9.47 16.16
N LEU A 111 -0.60 8.66 15.24
CA LEU A 111 -2.04 8.42 15.14
C LEU A 111 -2.55 7.70 16.41
N CYS A 112 -1.85 6.69 16.87
CA CYS A 112 -2.18 5.97 18.10
C CYS A 112 -2.20 6.89 19.33
N ASP A 113 -1.20 7.76 19.47
CA ASP A 113 -1.11 8.73 20.57
C ASP A 113 -2.31 9.68 20.60
N ILE A 114 -2.69 10.21 19.44
CA ILE A 114 -3.84 11.14 19.31
C ILE A 114 -5.16 10.45 19.63
N LEU A 115 -5.29 9.20 19.23
CA LEU A 115 -6.50 8.43 19.42
C LEU A 115 -6.56 7.73 20.81
N GLY A 116 -5.49 7.78 21.59
CA GLY A 116 -5.42 7.15 22.92
C GLY A 116 -5.31 5.62 22.88
N PHE A 117 -4.74 5.03 21.82
CA PHE A 117 -4.55 3.58 21.68
C PHE A 117 -3.09 3.18 21.88
N GLU A 118 -2.85 2.18 22.73
CA GLU A 118 -1.49 1.67 22.95
C GLU A 118 -1.04 0.74 21.81
N LEU A 119 0.06 1.11 21.13
CA LEU A 119 0.68 0.25 20.12
C LEU A 119 1.50 -0.87 20.80
N LYS A 120 0.84 -2.00 21.09
CA LYS A 120 1.52 -3.18 21.62
C LYS A 120 2.34 -3.88 20.53
N ARG A 121 3.63 -4.10 20.82
CA ARG A 121 4.55 -4.83 19.93
C ARG A 121 5.10 -6.04 20.65
N ASN A 122 5.04 -7.21 20.02
CA ASN A 122 5.65 -8.41 20.59
C ASN A 122 7.09 -8.58 20.08
N LYS A 123 7.96 -9.10 20.95
CA LYS A 123 9.25 -9.63 20.49
C LYS A 123 9.01 -10.85 19.60
N ALA A 124 9.66 -10.91 18.46
CA ALA A 124 9.62 -12.08 17.59
C ALA A 124 10.24 -13.28 18.32
N ALA A 125 9.42 -14.23 18.72
CA ALA A 125 9.90 -15.52 19.22
C ALA A 125 10.33 -16.38 18.03
N LYS A 126 11.56 -16.91 18.07
CA LYS A 126 12.03 -17.88 17.08
C LYS A 126 11.41 -19.24 17.40
N LEU A 127 10.52 -19.73 16.55
CA LEU A 127 10.13 -21.15 16.59
C LEU A 127 11.28 -22.01 16.08
N LYS A 128 11.45 -23.22 16.64
CA LYS A 128 12.41 -24.21 16.14
C LYS A 128 12.03 -24.61 14.71
N THR A 129 12.98 -24.45 13.79
CA THR A 129 12.86 -24.92 12.41
C THR A 129 12.72 -26.44 12.41
N THR A 130 11.71 -26.97 11.72
CA THR A 130 11.53 -28.41 11.51
C THR A 130 12.22 -28.80 10.20
N GLU A 131 12.60 -30.07 9.99
CA GLU A 131 13.22 -30.59 8.74
C GLU A 131 12.29 -30.57 7.50
N LYS A 132 11.17 -29.85 7.57
CA LYS A 132 10.20 -29.72 6.47
C LYS A 132 10.71 -28.76 5.40
N ARG A 133 10.24 -28.92 4.16
CA ARG A 133 10.65 -28.11 3.00
C ARG A 133 9.59 -27.10 2.56
N LEU A 134 8.33 -27.30 2.96
CA LEU A 134 7.20 -26.46 2.56
C LEU A 134 6.40 -25.89 3.74
N PHE A 135 5.80 -26.75 4.57
CA PHE A 135 4.96 -26.35 5.69
C PHE A 135 5.81 -26.13 6.94
N GLY A 136 5.58 -25.05 7.68
CA GLY A 136 6.42 -24.74 8.85
C GLY A 136 7.80 -24.18 8.52
N VAL A 137 8.04 -23.79 7.26
CA VAL A 137 9.28 -23.14 6.83
C VAL A 137 9.08 -21.61 6.87
N PRO A 138 10.09 -20.82 7.30
CA PRO A 138 10.00 -19.37 7.26
C PRO A 138 9.70 -18.85 5.84
N LEU A 139 8.82 -17.85 5.74
CA LEU A 139 8.34 -17.32 4.47
C LEU A 139 9.49 -16.85 3.55
N ASN A 140 10.51 -16.20 4.12
CA ASN A 140 11.67 -15.74 3.37
C ASN A 140 12.49 -16.92 2.80
N THR A 141 12.68 -17.99 3.58
CA THR A 141 13.38 -19.20 3.13
C THR A 141 12.62 -19.91 2.01
N LEU A 142 11.28 -19.94 2.06
CA LEU A 142 10.47 -20.45 0.95
C LEU A 142 10.70 -19.63 -0.32
N LEU A 143 10.62 -18.30 -0.21
CA LEU A 143 10.83 -17.41 -1.35
C LEU A 143 12.25 -17.50 -1.92
N GLU A 144 13.28 -17.61 -1.09
CA GLU A 144 14.67 -17.80 -1.53
C GLU A 144 14.84 -19.10 -2.32
N ASN A 145 14.17 -20.18 -1.92
CA ASN A 145 14.19 -21.44 -2.66
C ASN A 145 13.39 -21.35 -3.96
N ASP A 146 12.22 -20.73 -3.93
CA ASP A 146 11.39 -20.49 -5.10
C ASP A 146 12.09 -19.61 -6.15
N GLN A 147 12.83 -18.59 -5.71
CA GLN A 147 13.58 -17.68 -6.58
C GLN A 147 14.75 -18.36 -7.32
N LYS A 148 15.30 -19.47 -6.79
CA LYS A 148 16.28 -20.29 -7.49
C LYS A 148 15.68 -21.01 -8.70
N LEU A 149 14.38 -21.31 -8.65
CA LEU A 149 13.66 -21.97 -9.74
C LEU A 149 13.05 -20.95 -10.71
N LEU A 150 12.42 -19.91 -10.16
CA LEU A 150 11.74 -18.86 -10.91
C LEU A 150 12.21 -17.49 -10.40
N PRO A 151 13.15 -16.83 -11.10
CA PRO A 151 13.63 -15.50 -10.74
C PRO A 151 12.48 -14.50 -10.62
N ASN A 152 12.62 -13.52 -9.73
CA ASN A 152 11.61 -12.49 -9.44
C ASN A 152 10.32 -13.00 -8.77
N THR A 153 10.29 -14.24 -8.26
CA THR A 153 9.16 -14.73 -7.46
C THR A 153 8.99 -13.91 -6.18
N LYS A 154 7.81 -13.30 -6.01
CA LYS A 154 7.45 -12.42 -4.87
C LYS A 154 6.46 -13.04 -3.89
N VAL A 155 5.82 -14.14 -4.27
CA VAL A 155 4.82 -14.89 -3.48
C VAL A 155 5.21 -16.37 -3.54
N PRO A 156 5.16 -17.14 -2.43
CA PRO A 156 5.59 -18.53 -2.46
C PRO A 156 4.85 -19.36 -3.51
N LEU A 157 5.58 -20.19 -4.25
CA LEU A 157 5.01 -21.01 -5.34
C LEU A 157 3.95 -21.97 -4.81
N LEU A 158 4.13 -22.51 -3.61
CA LEU A 158 3.12 -23.37 -2.98
C LEU A 158 1.80 -22.61 -2.77
N LEU A 159 1.86 -21.37 -2.28
CA LEU A 159 0.67 -20.55 -2.12
C LEU A 159 0.02 -20.29 -3.48
N GLN A 160 0.80 -19.88 -4.48
CA GLN A 160 0.29 -19.65 -5.84
C GLN A 160 -0.40 -20.90 -6.42
N ALA A 161 0.17 -22.10 -6.22
CA ALA A 161 -0.41 -23.36 -6.68
C ALA A 161 -1.73 -23.68 -5.96
N LEU A 162 -1.79 -23.51 -4.63
CA LEU A 162 -3.01 -23.70 -3.84
C LEU A 162 -4.13 -22.75 -4.28
N LEU A 163 -3.79 -21.46 -4.45
CA LEU A 163 -4.74 -20.44 -4.91
C LEU A 163 -5.21 -20.74 -6.33
N SER A 164 -4.30 -21.02 -7.26
CA SER A 164 -4.62 -21.36 -8.67
C SER A 164 -5.54 -22.58 -8.77
N CYS A 165 -5.28 -23.62 -7.96
CA CYS A 165 -6.13 -24.80 -7.90
C CYS A 165 -7.55 -24.49 -7.42
N LEU A 166 -7.68 -23.64 -6.40
CA LEU A 166 -8.99 -23.21 -5.87
C LEU A 166 -9.70 -22.24 -6.82
N GLU A 167 -8.98 -21.38 -7.53
CA GLU A 167 -9.54 -20.48 -8.53
C GLU A 167 -10.14 -21.25 -9.71
N LYS A 168 -9.46 -22.30 -10.17
CA LYS A 168 -9.92 -23.11 -11.30
C LYS A 168 -11.16 -23.95 -11.00
N ARG A 169 -11.32 -24.43 -9.76
CA ARG A 169 -12.32 -25.48 -9.44
C ARG A 169 -13.17 -25.19 -8.21
N GLY A 170 -12.65 -24.45 -7.25
CA GLY A 170 -13.27 -24.25 -5.94
C GLY A 170 -14.21 -23.05 -5.83
N LEU A 171 -14.15 -22.06 -6.76
CA LEU A 171 -14.88 -20.80 -6.61
C LEU A 171 -16.40 -20.96 -6.59
N GLU A 172 -16.93 -21.97 -7.27
CA GLU A 172 -18.38 -22.25 -7.37
C GLU A 172 -18.87 -23.23 -6.29
N THR A 173 -17.97 -23.75 -5.45
CA THR A 173 -18.29 -24.81 -4.50
C THR A 173 -18.99 -24.27 -3.27
N GLU A 174 -20.16 -24.81 -2.98
CA GLU A 174 -20.92 -24.45 -1.78
C GLU A 174 -20.09 -24.65 -0.51
N GLY A 175 -20.01 -23.58 0.29
CA GLY A 175 -19.29 -23.58 1.55
C GLY A 175 -17.77 -23.71 1.41
N ILE A 176 -17.18 -23.38 0.25
CA ILE A 176 -15.72 -23.37 0.09
C ILE A 176 -15.05 -22.55 1.20
N LEU A 177 -13.89 -23.00 1.68
CA LEU A 177 -13.21 -22.50 2.90
C LEU A 177 -13.88 -22.89 4.23
N ARG A 178 -15.21 -22.87 4.32
CA ARG A 178 -15.96 -23.22 5.54
C ARG A 178 -16.01 -24.73 5.77
N VAL A 179 -16.42 -25.49 4.76
CA VAL A 179 -16.54 -26.95 4.85
C VAL A 179 -15.14 -27.55 4.93
N SER A 180 -14.90 -28.36 5.97
CA SER A 180 -13.61 -29.00 6.18
C SER A 180 -13.44 -30.20 5.25
N GLY A 181 -12.26 -30.31 4.65
CA GLY A 181 -11.81 -31.54 4.00
C GLY A 181 -11.52 -32.66 5.01
N SER A 182 -11.25 -33.86 4.49
CA SER A 182 -10.87 -35.00 5.34
C SER A 182 -9.49 -34.76 5.94
N GLN A 183 -9.38 -34.75 7.27
CA GLN A 183 -8.11 -34.50 7.96
C GLN A 183 -7.04 -35.53 7.57
N THR A 184 -7.43 -36.79 7.38
CA THR A 184 -6.52 -37.85 6.94
C THR A 184 -6.02 -37.58 5.52
N ARG A 185 -6.90 -37.19 4.59
CA ARG A 185 -6.48 -36.84 3.22
C ARG A 185 -5.60 -35.59 3.20
N ILE A 186 -5.95 -34.55 3.95
CA ILE A 186 -5.15 -33.32 4.07
C ILE A 186 -3.73 -33.65 4.55
N LYS A 187 -3.59 -34.47 5.60
CA LYS A 187 -2.27 -34.90 6.10
C LYS A 187 -1.49 -35.70 5.06
N SER A 188 -2.15 -36.62 4.35
CA SER A 188 -1.52 -37.39 3.27
C SER A 188 -1.06 -36.51 2.10
N LEU A 189 -1.88 -35.52 1.70
CA LEU A 189 -1.55 -34.56 0.65
C LEU A 189 -0.39 -33.64 1.05
N GLU A 190 -0.34 -33.19 2.31
CA GLU A 190 0.80 -32.44 2.83
C GLU A 190 2.11 -33.23 2.69
N GLN A 191 2.12 -34.49 3.14
CA GLN A 191 3.31 -35.35 3.01
C GLN A 191 3.70 -35.57 1.54
N LYS A 192 2.73 -35.72 0.65
CA LYS A 192 2.98 -35.84 -0.78
C LYS A 192 3.57 -34.55 -1.37
N LEU A 193 3.03 -33.38 -0.99
CA LEU A 193 3.56 -32.08 -1.41
C LEU A 193 5.00 -31.88 -0.92
N GLU A 194 5.30 -32.18 0.34
CA GLU A 194 6.65 -32.04 0.91
C GLU A 194 7.72 -32.83 0.13
N ARG A 195 7.33 -33.97 -0.47
CA ARG A 195 8.22 -34.77 -1.33
C ARG A 195 8.25 -34.31 -2.79
N ASP A 196 7.08 -34.04 -3.36
CA ASP A 196 6.90 -34.02 -4.83
C ASP A 196 6.69 -32.61 -5.41
N PHE A 197 6.57 -31.56 -4.58
CA PHE A 197 6.22 -30.22 -5.06
C PHE A 197 7.28 -29.64 -6.01
N TYR A 198 8.55 -29.62 -5.58
CA TYR A 198 9.64 -29.04 -6.38
C TYR A 198 10.11 -29.94 -7.53
N SER A 199 9.77 -31.23 -7.53
CA SER A 199 10.04 -32.11 -8.66
C SER A 199 9.00 -31.98 -9.77
N GLY A 200 7.90 -31.24 -9.54
CA GLY A 200 6.81 -31.08 -10.50
C GLY A 200 5.95 -32.34 -10.68
N LEU A 201 6.16 -33.38 -9.85
CA LEU A 201 5.43 -34.66 -9.95
C LEU A 201 4.05 -34.62 -9.27
N PHE A 202 3.74 -33.54 -8.55
CA PHE A 202 2.46 -33.40 -7.85
C PHE A 202 1.32 -33.05 -8.82
N ARG A 203 0.36 -33.98 -8.96
CA ARG A 203 -0.85 -33.78 -9.76
C ARG A 203 -1.96 -33.12 -8.94
N TRP A 204 -2.38 -31.93 -9.35
CA TRP A 204 -3.47 -31.18 -8.70
C TRP A 204 -4.86 -31.65 -9.13
N ASP A 205 -4.99 -32.26 -10.31
CA ASP A 205 -6.28 -32.59 -10.94
C ASP A 205 -7.16 -33.53 -10.10
N ASP A 206 -6.56 -34.41 -9.30
CA ASP A 206 -7.29 -35.40 -8.50
C ASP A 206 -7.58 -34.91 -7.07
N VAL A 207 -7.15 -33.70 -6.71
CA VAL A 207 -7.23 -33.20 -5.33
C VAL A 207 -8.56 -32.50 -5.06
N HIS A 208 -9.30 -33.00 -4.08
CA HIS A 208 -10.58 -32.40 -3.67
C HIS A 208 -10.41 -30.98 -3.13
N GLN A 209 -11.20 -30.02 -3.61
CA GLN A 209 -11.09 -28.59 -3.27
C GLN A 209 -11.18 -28.27 -1.77
N ASN A 210 -12.00 -28.97 -0.99
CA ASN A 210 -12.07 -28.78 0.47
C ASN A 210 -10.78 -29.21 1.17
N ASP A 211 -10.02 -30.15 0.59
CA ASP A 211 -8.71 -30.53 1.12
C ASP A 211 -7.67 -29.47 0.76
N VAL A 212 -7.70 -28.94 -0.47
CA VAL A 212 -6.85 -27.81 -0.90
C VAL A 212 -7.09 -26.58 -0.03
N SER A 213 -8.34 -26.27 0.28
CA SER A 213 -8.71 -25.22 1.23
C SER A 213 -8.16 -25.49 2.63
N GLY A 214 -8.22 -26.75 3.09
CA GLY A 214 -7.61 -27.18 4.33
C GLY A 214 -6.10 -26.93 4.35
N LEU A 215 -5.40 -27.26 3.27
CA LEU A 215 -3.97 -27.02 3.08
C LEU A 215 -3.64 -25.52 3.04
N LEU A 216 -4.43 -24.69 2.35
CA LEU A 216 -4.26 -23.23 2.33
C LEU A 216 -4.31 -22.63 3.74
N LYS A 217 -5.38 -22.94 4.50
CA LYS A 217 -5.54 -22.47 5.88
C LYS A 217 -4.39 -22.95 6.76
N ARG A 218 -3.94 -24.19 6.55
CA ARG A 218 -2.85 -24.80 7.31
C ARG A 218 -1.50 -24.19 6.98
N PHE A 219 -1.20 -23.93 5.70
CA PHE A 219 0.02 -23.25 5.27
C PHE A 219 0.21 -21.94 6.00
N ILE A 220 -0.83 -21.08 6.02
CA ILE A 220 -0.78 -19.78 6.69
C ILE A 220 -0.59 -19.93 8.21
N ARG A 221 -1.36 -20.83 8.84
CA ARG A 221 -1.34 -21.03 10.30
C ARG A 221 -0.06 -21.69 10.81
N GLU A 222 0.61 -22.46 9.98
CA GLU A 222 1.83 -23.18 10.34
C GLU A 222 3.12 -22.43 10.00
N LEU A 223 3.06 -21.25 9.37
CA LEU A 223 4.23 -20.39 9.24
C LEU A 223 4.89 -20.19 10.62
N PRO A 224 6.24 -20.24 10.74
CA PRO A 224 6.93 -20.03 12.03
C PRO A 224 6.69 -18.66 12.68
N ALA A 225 6.39 -17.67 11.86
CA ALA A 225 5.91 -16.36 12.27
C ALA A 225 4.61 -16.05 11.52
N PRO A 226 3.63 -15.39 12.15
CA PRO A 226 2.34 -15.14 11.52
C PRO A 226 2.51 -14.25 10.29
N LEU A 227 1.61 -14.38 9.33
CA LEU A 227 1.66 -13.60 8.09
C LEU A 227 1.57 -12.09 8.35
N LEU A 228 0.85 -11.67 9.39
CA LEU A 228 0.77 -10.28 9.86
C LEU A 228 1.94 -9.86 10.76
N THR A 229 2.97 -10.71 10.89
CA THR A 229 4.16 -10.60 11.77
C THR A 229 3.84 -10.63 13.27
N ALA A 230 4.67 -11.30 14.07
CA ALA A 230 4.44 -11.39 15.51
C ALA A 230 4.45 -10.00 16.19
N GLU A 231 5.30 -9.11 15.67
CA GLU A 231 5.50 -7.76 16.17
C GLU A 231 4.25 -6.89 16.06
N TYR A 232 3.60 -6.87 14.89
CA TYR A 232 2.45 -5.99 14.64
C TYR A 232 1.09 -6.69 14.77
N LEU A 233 1.06 -8.00 15.03
CA LEU A 233 -0.19 -8.74 15.23
C LEU A 233 -1.14 -8.11 16.27
N PRO A 234 -0.65 -7.65 17.45
CA PRO A 234 -1.52 -6.98 18.42
C PRO A 234 -2.09 -5.66 17.88
N ALA A 235 -1.31 -4.92 17.10
CA ALA A 235 -1.74 -3.68 16.48
C ALA A 235 -2.85 -3.91 15.45
N PHE A 236 -2.72 -4.94 14.59
CA PHE A 236 -3.81 -5.36 13.71
C PHE A 236 -5.07 -5.73 14.48
N ALA A 237 -4.95 -6.48 15.58
CA ALA A 237 -6.09 -6.88 16.39
C ALA A 237 -6.75 -5.70 17.11
N ALA A 238 -5.98 -4.66 17.45
CA ALA A 238 -6.44 -3.47 18.14
C ALA A 238 -7.19 -2.48 17.24
N VAL A 239 -7.06 -2.57 15.91
CA VAL A 239 -7.77 -1.69 14.95
C VAL A 239 -9.27 -1.64 15.21
N GLN A 240 -9.89 -2.78 15.54
CA GLN A 240 -11.33 -2.86 15.83
C GLN A 240 -11.79 -1.90 16.96
N ASN A 241 -10.87 -1.50 17.84
CA ASN A 241 -11.17 -0.67 19.01
C ASN A 241 -11.29 0.82 18.63
N ILE A 242 -10.81 1.21 17.44
CA ILE A 242 -10.95 2.56 16.91
C ILE A 242 -12.44 2.79 16.55
N PRO A 243 -13.13 3.83 17.05
CA PRO A 243 -14.55 4.02 16.77
C PRO A 243 -14.86 4.35 15.30
N ASP A 244 -14.06 5.23 14.69
CA ASP A 244 -14.27 5.70 13.32
C ASP A 244 -13.67 4.72 12.30
N LEU A 245 -14.50 4.26 11.34
CA LEU A 245 -14.09 3.41 10.24
C LEU A 245 -12.99 4.05 9.39
N LYS A 246 -13.03 5.36 9.13
CA LYS A 246 -11.98 6.03 8.36
C LYS A 246 -10.63 5.93 9.07
N GLN A 247 -10.61 6.14 10.39
CA GLN A 247 -9.41 6.00 11.21
C GLN A 247 -8.94 4.53 11.30
N ARG A 248 -9.86 3.56 11.33
CA ARG A 248 -9.51 2.13 11.19
C ARG A 248 -8.75 1.85 9.90
N LEU A 249 -9.25 2.38 8.78
CA LEU A 249 -8.63 2.19 7.47
C LEU A 249 -7.28 2.91 7.36
N GLN A 250 -7.14 4.09 7.97
CA GLN A 250 -5.86 4.80 8.09
C GLN A 250 -4.83 3.97 8.85
N ALA A 251 -5.19 3.44 10.03
CA ALA A 251 -4.32 2.58 10.81
C ALA A 251 -3.95 1.29 10.06
N LEU A 252 -4.93 0.64 9.40
CA LEU A 252 -4.68 -0.55 8.59
C LEU A 252 -3.76 -0.28 7.39
N ASN A 253 -3.95 0.84 6.68
CA ASN A 253 -3.08 1.21 5.57
C ASN A 253 -1.63 1.35 6.04
N LEU A 254 -1.38 2.05 7.15
CA LEU A 254 -0.04 2.17 7.72
C LEU A 254 0.53 0.80 8.14
N LEU A 255 -0.27 -0.05 8.80
CA LEU A 255 0.15 -1.40 9.19
C LEU A 255 0.54 -2.26 7.97
N ILE A 256 -0.20 -2.20 6.86
CA ILE A 256 0.15 -2.88 5.61
C ILE A 256 1.46 -2.35 5.02
N LEU A 257 1.68 -1.04 5.06
CA LEU A 257 2.91 -0.41 4.58
C LEU A 257 4.14 -0.79 5.43
N ILE A 258 3.94 -1.06 6.72
CA ILE A 258 4.99 -1.49 7.66
C ILE A 258 5.42 -2.96 7.44
N LEU A 259 4.53 -3.82 6.95
CA LEU A 259 4.84 -5.24 6.76
C LEU A 259 6.10 -5.46 5.90
N PRO A 260 6.88 -6.53 6.15
CA PRO A 260 7.91 -6.98 5.22
C PRO A 260 7.32 -7.24 3.83
N GLU A 261 8.11 -7.04 2.78
CA GLU A 261 7.66 -7.20 1.39
C GLU A 261 7.09 -8.59 1.11
N SER A 262 7.78 -9.64 1.57
CA SER A 262 7.34 -11.04 1.42
C SER A 262 5.97 -11.27 2.06
N ASN A 263 5.80 -10.84 3.32
CA ASN A 263 4.54 -10.91 4.06
C ASN A 263 3.42 -10.15 3.36
N ARG A 264 3.69 -8.91 2.95
CA ARG A 264 2.71 -8.05 2.27
C ARG A 264 2.26 -8.61 0.93
N ASN A 265 3.18 -9.08 0.09
CA ASN A 265 2.84 -9.65 -1.22
C ASN A 265 2.04 -10.95 -1.07
N THR A 266 2.45 -11.81 -0.12
CA THR A 266 1.75 -13.06 0.21
C THR A 266 0.34 -12.79 0.74
N LEU A 267 0.19 -11.80 1.62
CA LEU A 267 -1.11 -11.35 2.13
C LEU A 267 -2.00 -10.79 1.00
N LYS A 268 -1.44 -9.99 0.10
CA LYS A 268 -2.16 -9.42 -1.04
C LYS A 268 -2.75 -10.52 -1.93
N ALA A 269 -1.92 -11.49 -2.33
CA ALA A 269 -2.37 -12.62 -3.16
C ALA A 269 -3.49 -13.42 -2.48
N LEU A 270 -3.38 -13.65 -1.16
CA LEU A 270 -4.44 -14.30 -0.38
C LEU A 270 -5.74 -13.48 -0.41
N LEU A 271 -5.68 -12.19 -0.08
CA LEU A 271 -6.86 -11.32 -0.02
C LEU A 271 -7.54 -11.16 -1.38
N GLU A 272 -6.77 -11.13 -2.48
CA GLU A 272 -7.30 -11.11 -3.85
C GLU A 272 -8.08 -12.39 -4.16
N PHE A 273 -7.53 -13.56 -3.81
CA PHE A 273 -8.26 -14.82 -3.93
C PHE A 273 -9.55 -14.82 -3.10
N LEU A 274 -9.50 -14.34 -1.85
CA LEU A 274 -10.70 -14.26 -1.00
C LEU A 274 -11.75 -13.32 -1.60
N SER A 275 -11.34 -12.23 -2.24
CA SER A 275 -12.25 -11.34 -2.99
C SER A 275 -12.93 -12.06 -4.16
N LYS A 276 -12.19 -12.90 -4.91
CA LYS A 276 -12.77 -13.75 -5.97
C LYS A 276 -13.80 -14.75 -5.43
N VAL A 277 -13.56 -15.35 -4.25
CA VAL A 277 -14.55 -16.22 -3.59
C VAL A 277 -15.81 -15.44 -3.26
N VAL A 278 -15.69 -14.28 -2.63
CA VAL A 278 -16.83 -13.40 -2.28
C VAL A 278 -17.60 -12.96 -3.53
N ALA A 279 -16.92 -12.68 -4.64
CA ALA A 279 -17.56 -12.32 -5.91
C ALA A 279 -18.46 -13.43 -6.49
N ARG A 280 -18.29 -14.69 -6.04
CA ARG A 280 -19.11 -15.86 -6.42
C ARG A 280 -20.09 -16.29 -5.32
N GLU A 281 -20.39 -15.40 -4.36
CA GLU A 281 -21.29 -15.65 -3.23
C GLU A 281 -22.63 -16.29 -3.64
N LYS A 282 -23.20 -15.87 -4.78
CA LYS A 282 -24.49 -16.40 -5.28
C LYS A 282 -24.48 -17.92 -5.44
N ASN A 283 -23.33 -18.48 -5.82
CA ASN A 283 -23.14 -19.89 -6.11
C ASN A 283 -22.57 -20.61 -4.89
N ASN A 284 -21.42 -20.15 -4.38
CA ASN A 284 -20.72 -20.82 -3.29
C ASN A 284 -21.29 -20.55 -1.88
N LYS A 285 -22.26 -19.62 -1.74
CA LYS A 285 -22.91 -19.24 -0.48
C LYS A 285 -21.98 -18.64 0.59
N MET A 286 -20.79 -18.22 0.18
CA MET A 286 -19.76 -17.64 1.05
C MET A 286 -19.70 -16.12 0.89
N ASN A 287 -20.48 -15.41 1.71
CA ASN A 287 -20.45 -13.96 1.76
C ASN A 287 -19.17 -13.42 2.42
N LEU A 288 -18.96 -12.10 2.31
CA LEU A 288 -17.76 -11.43 2.83
C LEU A 288 -17.53 -11.70 4.33
N TRP A 289 -18.59 -11.68 5.14
CA TRP A 289 -18.49 -11.96 6.58
C TRP A 289 -18.06 -13.41 6.84
N ASN A 290 -18.71 -14.39 6.20
CA ASN A 290 -18.43 -15.81 6.32
C ASN A 290 -16.97 -16.14 5.95
N VAL A 291 -16.48 -15.57 4.85
CA VAL A 291 -15.08 -15.73 4.44
C VAL A 291 -14.13 -15.14 5.48
N SER A 292 -14.45 -13.96 6.00
CA SER A 292 -13.63 -13.28 6.99
C SER A 292 -13.55 -14.05 8.32
N THR A 293 -14.69 -14.55 8.83
CA THR A 293 -14.76 -15.36 10.05
C THR A 293 -13.96 -16.66 9.92
N VAL A 294 -14.02 -17.33 8.77
CA VAL A 294 -13.26 -18.56 8.54
C VAL A 294 -11.74 -18.31 8.46
N MET A 295 -11.34 -17.16 7.90
CA MET A 295 -9.93 -16.84 7.67
C MET A 295 -9.24 -16.16 8.87
N ALA A 296 -9.98 -15.41 9.69
CA ALA A 296 -9.43 -14.69 10.86
C ALA A 296 -8.58 -15.58 11.79
N PRO A 297 -9.03 -16.78 12.22
CA PRO A 297 -8.23 -17.66 13.06
C PRO A 297 -6.87 -18.01 12.45
N ASN A 298 -6.79 -18.14 11.12
CA ASN A 298 -5.53 -18.50 10.45
C ASN A 298 -4.54 -17.33 10.37
N LEU A 299 -5.02 -16.09 10.48
CA LEU A 299 -4.19 -14.88 10.47
C LEU A 299 -3.84 -14.37 11.87
N PHE A 300 -4.75 -14.54 12.84
CA PHE A 300 -4.64 -13.97 14.20
C PHE A 300 -4.29 -15.00 15.29
N MET A 301 -4.60 -16.29 15.11
CA MET A 301 -4.26 -17.33 16.09
C MET A 301 -2.98 -18.04 15.64
N HIS A 302 -1.85 -17.66 16.25
CA HIS A 302 -0.54 -18.22 15.92
C HIS A 302 -0.01 -19.12 17.04
N LYS A 303 0.40 -20.35 16.70
CA LYS A 303 0.84 -21.38 17.67
C LYS A 303 2.01 -20.94 18.58
N GLY A 304 2.85 -20.03 18.09
CA GLY A 304 4.03 -19.53 18.81
C GLY A 304 3.80 -18.27 19.65
N LEU A 305 2.57 -17.76 19.76
CA LEU A 305 2.28 -16.54 20.50
C LEU A 305 1.33 -16.86 21.67
N PRO A 306 1.65 -16.43 22.91
CA PRO A 306 0.77 -16.70 24.04
C PRO A 306 -0.54 -15.94 23.89
N SER A 307 -1.60 -16.65 23.50
CA SER A 307 -2.97 -16.12 23.50
C SER A 307 -3.53 -16.22 24.91
N LYS A 308 -3.09 -15.33 25.81
CA LYS A 308 -3.84 -15.07 27.06
C LYS A 308 -5.09 -14.29 26.67
N ILE A 309 -6.11 -15.01 26.19
CA ILE A 309 -7.40 -14.41 25.93
C ILE A 309 -8.07 -14.22 27.29
N PRO A 310 -8.44 -12.99 27.69
CA PRO A 310 -9.18 -12.78 28.93
C PRO A 310 -10.52 -13.53 28.85
N GLU A 311 -10.83 -14.30 29.89
CA GLU A 311 -12.10 -15.03 30.00
C GLU A 311 -13.28 -14.08 29.76
N GLY A 312 -14.24 -14.52 28.93
CA GLY A 312 -15.41 -13.73 28.54
C GLY A 312 -15.20 -12.73 27.39
N LYS A 313 -13.97 -12.47 26.93
CA LYS A 313 -13.70 -11.59 25.76
C LYS A 313 -13.40 -12.34 24.46
N GLU A 314 -13.40 -13.66 24.47
CA GLU A 314 -13.08 -14.52 23.32
C GLU A 314 -13.92 -14.20 22.09
N LYS A 315 -15.25 -14.15 22.26
CA LYS A 315 -16.19 -13.88 21.17
C LYS A 315 -15.94 -12.51 20.54
N GLN A 316 -15.77 -11.47 21.38
CA GLN A 316 -15.52 -10.11 20.90
C GLN A 316 -14.21 -10.02 20.12
N LEU A 317 -13.14 -10.67 20.61
CA LEU A 317 -11.85 -10.68 19.93
C LEU A 317 -11.91 -11.45 18.59
N ALA A 318 -12.66 -12.55 18.53
CA ALA A 318 -12.86 -13.30 17.31
C ALA A 318 -13.69 -12.52 16.26
N GLU A 319 -14.78 -11.88 16.67
CA GLU A 319 -15.58 -10.99 15.82
C GLU A 319 -14.76 -9.80 15.32
N GLY A 320 -13.94 -9.22 16.20
CA GLY A 320 -12.98 -8.18 15.88
C GLY A 320 -11.95 -8.55 14.83
N ALA A 321 -11.31 -9.71 15.01
CA ALA A 321 -10.37 -10.24 14.04
C ALA A 321 -11.05 -10.47 12.69
N ALA A 322 -12.28 -10.99 12.69
CA ALA A 322 -13.08 -11.15 11.48
C ALA A 322 -13.39 -9.80 10.81
N ASP A 323 -13.73 -8.77 11.58
CA ASP A 323 -13.96 -7.41 11.07
C ASP A 323 -12.70 -6.82 10.42
N VAL A 324 -11.52 -7.05 11.00
CA VAL A 324 -10.25 -6.62 10.42
C VAL A 324 -9.97 -7.35 9.10
N VAL A 325 -10.17 -8.68 9.04
CA VAL A 325 -10.04 -9.44 7.77
C VAL A 325 -11.03 -8.93 6.73
N ARG A 326 -12.26 -8.64 7.14
CA ARG A 326 -13.32 -8.10 6.27
C ARG A 326 -12.91 -6.78 5.63
N MET A 327 -12.39 -5.84 6.43
CA MET A 327 -11.87 -4.58 5.92
C MET A 327 -10.69 -4.80 4.98
N MET A 328 -9.77 -5.72 5.30
CA MET A 328 -8.63 -6.05 4.44
C MET A 328 -9.04 -6.64 3.09
N ILE A 329 -10.08 -7.48 3.03
CA ILE A 329 -10.60 -8.03 1.77
C ILE A 329 -11.30 -6.95 0.94
N HIS A 330 -12.10 -6.09 1.58
CA HIS A 330 -12.94 -5.11 0.88
C HIS A 330 -12.18 -3.87 0.40
N TYR A 331 -11.25 -3.33 1.20
CA TYR A 331 -10.57 -2.06 0.92
C TYR A 331 -9.15 -2.22 0.38
N GLN A 332 -8.87 -3.32 -0.34
CA GLN A 332 -7.52 -3.66 -0.81
C GLN A 332 -6.84 -2.55 -1.59
N ASP A 333 -7.55 -1.89 -2.51
CA ASP A 333 -6.99 -0.82 -3.35
C ASP A 333 -6.51 0.36 -2.50
N LEU A 334 -7.26 0.68 -1.43
CA LEU A 334 -6.90 1.73 -0.50
C LEU A 334 -5.72 1.32 0.37
N LEU A 335 -5.78 0.11 0.93
CA LEU A 335 -4.77 -0.37 1.89
C LEU A 335 -3.39 -0.56 1.26
N TRP A 336 -3.29 -0.86 -0.05
CA TRP A 336 -2.04 -0.99 -0.80
C TRP A 336 -1.58 0.30 -1.50
N THR A 337 -2.11 1.45 -1.10
CA THR A 337 -1.70 2.77 -1.60
C THR A 337 -0.72 3.43 -0.64
N VAL A 338 0.32 4.06 -1.19
CA VAL A 338 1.25 4.90 -0.44
C VAL A 338 0.69 6.32 -0.45
N SER A 339 0.39 6.86 0.72
CA SER A 339 -0.15 8.22 0.86
C SER A 339 0.83 9.27 0.31
N SER A 340 0.31 10.32 -0.33
CA SER A 340 1.15 11.34 -0.98
C SER A 340 2.01 12.10 0.04
N PHE A 341 1.56 12.25 1.29
CA PHE A 341 2.40 12.81 2.37
C PHE A 341 3.61 11.93 2.70
N LEU A 342 3.49 10.60 2.62
CA LEU A 342 4.62 9.67 2.82
C LEU A 342 5.59 9.77 1.63
N VAL A 343 5.08 9.85 0.40
CA VAL A 343 5.91 10.09 -0.80
C VAL A 343 6.67 11.41 -0.67
N ALA A 344 6.02 12.48 -0.20
CA ALA A 344 6.67 13.76 0.05
C ALA A 344 7.79 13.66 1.11
N GLN A 345 7.60 12.87 2.17
CA GLN A 345 8.64 12.61 3.17
C GLN A 345 9.81 11.82 2.58
N VAL A 346 9.56 10.81 1.74
CA VAL A 346 10.62 10.09 1.00
C VAL A 346 11.45 11.06 0.16
N ARG A 347 10.81 11.98 -0.56
CA ARG A 347 11.51 13.00 -1.35
C ARG A 347 12.43 13.87 -0.51
N LYS A 348 11.92 14.37 0.62
CA LYS A 348 12.71 15.15 1.58
C LYS A 348 13.92 14.38 2.12
N LEU A 349 13.76 13.09 2.42
CA LEU A 349 14.86 12.24 2.86
C LEU A 349 15.93 12.08 1.78
N ASN A 350 15.51 11.85 0.53
CA ASN A 350 16.43 11.72 -0.61
C ASN A 350 17.20 13.02 -0.89
N GLU A 351 16.56 14.18 -0.78
CA GLU A 351 17.24 15.47 -0.88
C GLU A 351 18.29 15.64 0.24
N SER A 352 17.93 15.30 1.48
CA SER A 352 18.83 15.41 2.62
C SER A 352 20.06 14.50 2.50
N ASN A 353 19.88 13.28 1.98
CA ASN A 353 20.97 12.34 1.72
C ASN A 353 21.84 12.83 0.58
N SER A 354 21.24 13.31 -0.52
CA SER A 354 21.97 13.91 -1.64
C SER A 354 22.80 15.13 -1.20
N ARG A 355 22.29 15.97 -0.30
CA ARG A 355 23.05 17.09 0.30
C ARG A 355 24.21 16.62 1.16
N ARG A 356 24.05 15.53 1.93
CA ARG A 356 25.17 14.93 2.69
C ARG A 356 26.28 14.44 1.76
N TYR A 357 25.93 13.75 0.68
CA TYR A 357 26.89 13.36 -0.35
C TYR A 357 27.49 14.56 -1.06
N GLN A 358 26.72 15.60 -1.39
CA GLN A 358 27.26 16.86 -1.92
C GLN A 358 28.21 17.56 -0.93
N PHE A 359 28.09 17.36 0.39
CA PHE A 359 29.01 17.91 1.37
C PHE A 359 30.34 17.13 1.40
N CYS A 360 30.27 15.80 1.36
CA CYS A 360 31.44 14.93 1.20
C CYS A 360 32.15 15.18 -0.15
N ASP A 361 31.36 15.28 -1.21
CA ASP A 361 31.80 15.61 -2.57
C ASP A 361 32.26 17.07 -2.66
N LYS A 362 31.76 18.02 -1.85
CA LYS A 362 32.37 19.35 -1.76
C LYS A 362 33.72 19.32 -1.06
N ARG A 363 33.93 18.48 -0.04
CA ARG A 363 35.27 18.29 0.55
C ARG A 363 36.22 17.63 -0.44
N ILE A 364 35.77 16.62 -1.18
CA ILE A 364 36.52 15.94 -2.24
C ILE A 364 36.76 16.88 -3.43
N LYS A 365 35.75 17.61 -3.91
CA LYS A 365 35.85 18.65 -4.95
C LYS A 365 36.64 19.87 -4.51
N ASN A 366 36.71 20.20 -3.22
CA ASN A 366 37.61 21.25 -2.72
C ASN A 366 39.05 20.73 -2.63
N LEU A 367 39.25 19.43 -2.39
CA LEU A 367 40.54 18.75 -2.53
C LEU A 367 40.98 18.71 -4.01
N LEU A 368 40.04 18.46 -4.93
CA LEU A 368 40.28 18.39 -6.38
C LEU A 368 40.33 19.78 -7.06
N ARG A 369 39.60 20.79 -6.54
CA ARG A 369 39.73 22.20 -6.96
C ARG A 369 41.03 22.83 -6.50
N LYS A 370 41.71 22.25 -5.50
CA LYS A 370 43.10 22.57 -5.20
C LYS A 370 44.08 22.06 -6.27
N ILE A 371 43.62 21.21 -7.19
CA ILE A 371 44.43 20.59 -8.26
C ILE A 371 44.06 21.15 -9.64
N HIS A 372 42.85 21.66 -9.87
CA HIS A 372 42.53 22.43 -11.07
C HIS A 372 41.54 23.56 -10.78
N ALA A 373 41.94 24.79 -11.13
CA ALA A 373 41.06 25.95 -11.23
C ALA A 373 40.78 26.21 -12.71
N ASP A 374 39.50 26.18 -13.12
CA ASP A 374 38.82 27.37 -13.64
C ASP A 374 37.31 27.10 -13.82
N LYS A 375 36.54 28.18 -13.66
CA LYS A 375 35.19 28.53 -14.16
C LYS A 375 34.11 27.48 -14.44
N ASP A 376 32.92 27.67 -13.85
CA ASP A 376 31.82 28.35 -14.57
C ASP A 376 30.59 28.63 -13.69
N LYS A 377 29.93 29.77 -13.98
CA LYS A 377 28.69 30.25 -13.35
C LYS A 377 27.49 29.80 -14.18
N VAL A 378 26.44 29.32 -13.51
CA VAL A 378 25.14 29.03 -14.13
C VAL A 378 24.10 30.05 -13.67
N GLU A 379 23.49 30.72 -14.65
CA GLU A 379 22.42 31.71 -14.48
C GLU A 379 21.09 31.04 -14.09
N LYS A 380 20.35 31.73 -13.21
CA LYS A 380 18.96 31.41 -12.86
C LYS A 380 18.04 32.30 -13.69
N ASN A 381 17.25 31.72 -14.60
CA ASN A 381 16.13 32.42 -15.21
C ASN A 381 14.80 31.95 -14.60
N GLN A 382 14.03 32.95 -14.15
CA GLN A 382 12.68 32.83 -13.61
C GLN A 382 11.65 32.92 -14.74
N GLY A 383 10.56 32.16 -14.61
CA GLY A 383 9.22 32.55 -15.07
C GLY A 383 8.80 32.30 -16.52
N GLU A 384 8.39 31.07 -16.84
CA GLU A 384 7.38 30.81 -17.88
C GLU A 384 6.39 29.73 -17.39
N PRO A 385 5.07 29.85 -17.72
CA PRO A 385 4.05 28.86 -17.34
C PRO A 385 4.05 27.60 -18.22
N SER A 386 4.94 27.54 -19.21
CA SER A 386 5.18 26.37 -20.05
C SER A 386 6.66 26.01 -20.03
N LYS A 387 6.95 24.71 -20.01
CA LYS A 387 8.32 24.19 -20.02
C LYS A 387 8.43 23.03 -20.99
N VAL A 388 9.50 23.01 -21.77
CA VAL A 388 9.81 21.86 -22.63
C VAL A 388 10.65 20.87 -21.84
N VAL A 389 10.19 19.63 -21.77
CA VAL A 389 10.91 18.53 -21.11
C VAL A 389 11.18 17.43 -22.11
N LYS A 390 12.36 16.82 -22.00
CA LYS A 390 12.75 15.65 -22.80
C LYS A 390 12.33 14.36 -22.10
N VAL A 391 11.47 13.60 -22.76
CA VAL A 391 11.03 12.28 -22.31
C VAL A 391 11.78 11.22 -23.12
N HIS A 392 12.53 10.36 -22.43
CA HIS A 392 13.34 9.32 -23.03
C HIS A 392 12.58 8.00 -23.09
N ALA A 393 12.78 7.20 -24.13
CA ALA A 393 12.25 5.85 -24.19
C ALA A 393 13.36 4.84 -23.87
N SER A 394 13.16 3.97 -22.88
CA SER A 394 14.15 2.93 -22.55
C SER A 394 14.27 1.83 -23.61
N LEU A 395 13.30 1.72 -24.53
CA LEU A 395 13.17 0.56 -25.42
C LEU A 395 14.00 0.66 -26.69
N LEU A 396 14.34 1.86 -27.16
CA LEU A 396 15.12 2.07 -28.40
C LEU A 396 15.87 3.41 -28.36
N LEU A 397 17.11 3.37 -28.85
CA LEU A 397 18.01 4.43 -29.34
C LEU A 397 17.58 5.90 -29.18
N LYS A 398 18.49 6.71 -28.60
CA LYS A 398 18.83 8.15 -28.83
C LYS A 398 17.76 9.22 -29.13
N ASP A 399 16.48 8.92 -29.29
CA ASP A 399 15.48 9.92 -29.60
C ASP A 399 14.62 10.22 -28.37
N SER A 400 14.66 11.49 -27.98
CA SER A 400 13.85 12.06 -26.90
C SER A 400 12.59 12.68 -27.49
N LEU A 401 11.44 12.42 -26.88
CA LEU A 401 10.23 13.19 -27.16
C LEU A 401 10.31 14.52 -26.41
N GLU A 402 10.32 15.63 -27.13
CA GLU A 402 10.14 16.95 -26.52
C GLU A 402 8.66 17.20 -26.27
N VAL A 403 8.32 17.42 -25.01
CA VAL A 403 6.93 17.64 -24.57
C VAL A 403 6.83 19.03 -23.95
N HIS A 404 5.89 19.82 -24.46
CA HIS A 404 5.52 21.09 -23.85
C HIS A 404 4.56 20.83 -22.67
N LEU A 405 5.04 21.07 -21.46
CA LEU A 405 4.25 20.98 -20.25
C LEU A 405 3.41 22.23 -20.08
N ASN A 406 2.13 22.05 -19.80
CA ASN A 406 1.20 23.07 -19.36
C ASN A 406 0.38 22.56 -18.16
N ASN A 407 -0.49 23.39 -17.60
CA ASN A 407 -1.30 23.06 -16.41
C ASN A 407 -2.28 21.88 -16.60
N ALA A 408 -2.53 21.47 -17.84
CA ALA A 408 -3.44 20.38 -18.21
C ALA A 408 -2.71 19.11 -18.68
N THR A 409 -1.41 19.16 -18.98
CA THR A 409 -0.65 18.02 -19.51
C THR A 409 -0.58 16.88 -18.49
N ARG A 410 -1.29 15.77 -18.75
CA ARG A 410 -1.23 14.56 -17.93
C ARG A 410 -0.26 13.53 -18.52
N VAL A 411 0.15 12.58 -17.68
CA VAL A 411 0.91 11.39 -18.10
C VAL A 411 0.22 10.66 -19.26
N ALA A 412 -1.10 10.46 -19.16
CA ALA A 412 -1.87 9.80 -20.22
C ALA A 412 -1.79 10.52 -21.58
N ASP A 413 -1.69 11.85 -21.58
CA ASP A 413 -1.58 12.63 -22.81
C ASP A 413 -0.20 12.46 -23.46
N VAL A 414 0.85 12.43 -22.65
CA VAL A 414 2.23 12.17 -23.12
C VAL A 414 2.38 10.74 -23.67
N LEU A 415 1.82 9.75 -22.97
CA LEU A 415 1.83 8.37 -23.46
C LEU A 415 1.06 8.25 -24.80
N ARG A 416 -0.09 8.91 -24.93
CA ARG A 416 -0.85 8.97 -26.19
C ARG A 416 -0.07 9.67 -27.30
N GLN A 417 0.63 10.77 -27.00
CA GLN A 417 1.48 11.47 -27.97
C GLN A 417 2.64 10.59 -28.44
N PHE A 418 3.33 9.94 -27.51
CA PHE A 418 4.43 9.02 -27.81
C PHE A 418 3.98 7.87 -28.70
N GLN A 419 2.82 7.27 -28.42
CA GLN A 419 2.24 6.21 -29.23
C GLN A 419 1.89 6.68 -30.65
N LYS A 420 1.30 7.88 -30.80
CA LYS A 420 1.03 8.44 -32.13
C LYS A 420 2.31 8.62 -32.94
N ASN A 421 3.37 9.14 -32.32
CA ASN A 421 4.67 9.31 -32.98
C ASN A 421 5.30 7.97 -33.38
N LEU A 422 5.18 6.93 -32.54
CA LEU A 422 5.60 5.57 -32.89
C LEU A 422 4.86 5.05 -34.14
N CYS A 423 3.55 5.27 -34.24
CA CYS A 423 2.76 4.82 -35.38
C CYS A 423 3.02 5.63 -36.66
N GLN A 424 3.30 6.93 -36.54
CA GLN A 424 3.43 7.85 -37.69
C GLN A 424 4.84 7.92 -38.26
N ASN A 425 5.88 7.89 -37.43
CA ASN A 425 7.25 8.15 -37.86
C ASN A 425 8.01 6.91 -38.33
N GLY A 426 7.31 5.77 -38.46
CA GLY A 426 7.94 4.52 -38.90
C GLY A 426 9.17 4.14 -38.06
N TRP A 427 9.13 4.46 -36.76
CA TRP A 427 10.23 4.14 -35.85
C TRP A 427 10.34 2.61 -35.83
N ASN A 428 11.31 2.07 -36.57
CA ASN A 428 11.41 0.65 -36.94
C ASN A 428 11.39 -0.25 -35.70
N ILE A 429 10.20 -0.66 -35.25
CA ILE A 429 10.02 -1.80 -34.35
C ILE A 429 9.70 -2.99 -35.24
N VAL A 430 10.74 -3.43 -35.94
CA VAL A 430 10.81 -4.83 -36.35
C VAL A 430 11.25 -5.59 -35.09
N ASN A 431 10.31 -6.34 -34.50
CA ASN A 431 10.51 -7.48 -33.58
C ASN A 431 10.46 -7.33 -32.04
N THR A 432 10.22 -6.17 -31.40
CA THR A 432 10.32 -6.10 -29.90
C THR A 432 9.09 -5.63 -29.14
N VAL A 433 8.06 -5.13 -29.82
CA VAL A 433 6.78 -4.80 -29.18
C VAL A 433 5.70 -5.56 -29.91
N ASN A 434 5.21 -6.65 -29.32
CA ASN A 434 3.93 -7.22 -29.70
C ASN A 434 2.86 -6.16 -29.42
N LEU A 435 2.59 -5.31 -30.41
CA LEU A 435 1.38 -4.50 -30.51
C LEU A 435 0.23 -5.50 -30.66
N LEU A 436 -0.32 -5.95 -29.53
CA LEU A 436 -1.56 -6.71 -29.51
C LEU A 436 -2.65 -5.84 -30.15
N LYS A 437 -3.01 -6.15 -31.40
CA LYS A 437 -4.26 -5.68 -32.01
C LYS A 437 -5.41 -6.39 -31.29
N CYS A 438 -5.90 -5.80 -30.21
CA CYS A 438 -7.16 -6.22 -29.60
C CYS A 438 -8.30 -5.43 -30.26
N ASN A 439 -9.10 -6.12 -31.07
CA ASN A 439 -10.48 -5.76 -31.47
C ASN A 439 -10.79 -4.25 -31.61
N ASN A 440 -10.19 -3.58 -32.60
CA ASN A 440 -10.55 -2.22 -33.05
C ASN A 440 -10.64 -1.13 -31.96
N SER A 441 -10.04 -1.35 -30.79
CA SER A 441 -9.84 -0.36 -29.74
C SER A 441 -8.35 -0.28 -29.42
N THR A 442 -7.72 0.84 -29.78
CA THR A 442 -6.27 1.06 -29.60
C THR A 442 -5.96 1.55 -28.18
N GLU A 443 -6.23 0.74 -27.16
CA GLU A 443 -5.75 1.03 -25.79
C GLU A 443 -4.39 0.38 -25.54
N CYS A 444 -3.34 1.20 -25.42
CA CYS A 444 -1.98 0.75 -25.11
C CYS A 444 -1.79 0.66 -23.59
N THR A 445 -2.04 -0.51 -23.02
CA THR A 445 -1.84 -0.80 -21.59
C THR A 445 -0.39 -1.14 -21.21
N ASN A 446 0.53 -1.09 -22.17
CA ASN A 446 1.85 -1.72 -22.04
C ASN A 446 3.01 -0.74 -21.84
N LEU A 447 2.77 0.57 -21.88
CA LEU A 447 3.79 1.60 -21.65
C LEU A 447 3.46 2.40 -20.38
N LEU A 448 4.48 2.67 -19.59
CA LEU A 448 4.40 3.40 -18.33
C LEU A 448 5.44 4.52 -18.34
N LEU A 449 5.08 5.69 -17.78
CA LEU A 449 5.99 6.82 -17.63
C LEU A 449 6.55 6.84 -16.21
N TYR A 450 7.86 7.00 -16.10
CA TYR A 450 8.59 7.08 -14.85
C TYR A 450 9.23 8.46 -14.71
N GLU A 451 9.24 8.99 -13.50
CA GLU A 451 10.26 9.97 -13.08
C GLU A 451 11.42 9.21 -12.44
N VAL A 452 12.66 9.59 -12.76
CA VAL A 452 13.87 8.93 -12.28
C VAL A 452 14.87 9.99 -11.85
N GLY A 453 15.43 9.84 -10.65
CA GLY A 453 16.41 10.76 -10.10
C GLY A 453 15.84 12.07 -9.52
N GLY A 454 16.75 12.99 -9.22
CA GLY A 454 16.43 14.21 -8.46
C GLY A 454 16.17 13.90 -6.99
N ASN A 455 14.94 14.14 -6.52
CA ASN A 455 14.53 13.82 -5.14
C ASN A 455 13.81 12.47 -4.99
N ILE A 456 13.74 11.66 -6.04
CA ILE A 456 13.18 10.30 -5.97
C ILE A 456 14.11 9.35 -6.74
N GLY A 457 14.16 8.08 -6.35
CA GLY A 457 14.99 7.11 -7.07
C GLY A 457 14.36 6.79 -8.43
N GLU A 458 13.21 6.14 -8.39
CA GLU A 458 12.37 5.85 -9.55
C GLU A 458 10.92 5.76 -9.08
N HIS A 459 10.00 6.37 -9.84
CA HIS A 459 8.58 6.36 -9.53
C HIS A 459 7.75 6.27 -10.81
N CYS A 460 6.97 5.19 -10.94
CA CYS A 460 5.97 4.99 -11.96
C CYS A 460 4.79 5.94 -11.71
N LEU A 461 4.43 6.73 -12.72
CA LEU A 461 3.43 7.77 -12.57
C LEU A 461 2.03 7.25 -12.92
N ASP A 462 1.04 7.63 -12.11
CA ASP A 462 -0.37 7.42 -12.43
C ASP A 462 -0.72 8.16 -13.74
N PRO A 463 -1.51 7.57 -14.66
CA PRO A 463 -1.92 8.22 -15.90
C PRO A 463 -2.60 9.58 -15.72
N ASP A 464 -3.23 9.84 -14.57
CA ASP A 464 -3.89 11.10 -14.23
C ASP A 464 -2.97 12.16 -13.61
N THR A 465 -1.68 11.85 -13.40
CA THR A 465 -0.70 12.79 -12.85
C THR A 465 -0.44 13.95 -13.81
N TYR A 466 -0.50 15.17 -13.30
CA TYR A 466 -0.17 16.40 -14.02
C TYR A 466 1.33 16.65 -13.97
N LEU A 467 1.96 16.69 -15.15
CA LEU A 467 3.41 16.70 -15.27
C LEU A 467 4.06 18.01 -14.84
N LEU A 468 3.39 19.14 -15.04
CA LEU A 468 3.93 20.44 -14.65
C LEU A 468 4.00 20.59 -13.12
N ASP A 469 3.00 20.10 -12.40
CA ASP A 469 3.02 20.09 -10.92
C ASP A 469 4.13 19.19 -10.40
N LEU A 470 4.29 18.01 -11.01
CA LEU A 470 5.34 17.08 -10.63
C LEU A 470 6.75 17.64 -10.94
N TYR A 471 6.91 18.33 -12.08
CA TYR A 471 8.15 19.02 -12.42
C TYR A 471 8.52 20.08 -11.39
N HIS A 472 7.56 20.84 -10.85
CA HIS A 472 7.86 21.80 -9.77
C HIS A 472 8.32 21.13 -8.47
N ILE A 473 7.88 19.90 -8.21
CA ILE A 473 8.29 19.12 -7.04
C ILE A 473 9.65 18.46 -7.25
N ASN A 474 9.96 18.01 -8.47
CA ASN A 474 11.19 17.33 -8.81
C ASN A 474 11.79 17.85 -10.14
N PRO A 475 12.36 19.07 -10.15
CA PRO A 475 12.81 19.73 -11.38
C PRO A 475 14.04 19.08 -12.01
N HIS A 476 14.73 18.20 -11.27
CA HIS A 476 15.92 17.49 -11.71
C HIS A 476 15.63 16.04 -12.12
N ALA A 477 14.36 15.64 -12.18
CA ALA A 477 13.98 14.31 -12.62
C ALA A 477 14.20 14.13 -14.13
N GLU A 478 14.68 12.96 -14.50
CA GLU A 478 14.57 12.46 -15.87
C GLU A 478 13.22 11.75 -16.04
N TRP A 479 12.66 11.87 -17.24
CA TRP A 479 11.35 11.31 -17.58
C TRP A 479 11.57 10.17 -18.56
N ILE A 480 11.15 8.97 -18.18
CA ILE A 480 11.50 7.74 -18.90
C ILE A 480 10.27 6.89 -19.14
N ILE A 481 9.98 6.56 -20.40
CA ILE A 481 8.95 5.61 -20.79
C ILE A 481 9.54 4.20 -20.83
N LYS A 482 8.91 3.27 -20.10
CA LYS A 482 9.29 1.85 -20.06
C LYS A 482 8.10 0.96 -20.39
N GLN A 483 8.39 -0.27 -20.79
CA GLN A 483 7.37 -1.31 -20.90
C GLN A 483 6.90 -1.74 -19.52
N ASN A 484 5.61 -2.05 -19.41
CA ASN A 484 5.02 -2.61 -18.20
C ASN A 484 5.67 -3.98 -17.90
N PRO A 485 6.36 -4.14 -16.75
CA PRO A 485 7.06 -5.37 -16.41
C PRO A 485 6.12 -6.57 -16.18
N SER A 486 4.81 -6.33 -16.00
CA SER A 486 3.80 -7.38 -15.83
C SER A 486 3.30 -7.98 -17.14
N CYS A 487 3.68 -7.42 -18.30
CA CYS A 487 3.38 -8.01 -19.59
C CYS A 487 4.49 -9.02 -19.94
N PRO A 488 4.21 -10.32 -20.10
CA PRO A 488 5.23 -11.28 -20.45
C PRO A 488 5.84 -10.91 -21.80
N ARG A 489 7.18 -10.96 -21.90
CA ARG A 489 7.83 -11.15 -23.20
C ARG A 489 7.37 -12.52 -23.68
N MET A 490 6.34 -12.56 -24.52
CA MET A 490 6.06 -13.75 -25.31
C MET A 490 7.28 -13.93 -26.22
N PHE A 491 8.13 -14.89 -25.86
CA PHE A 491 9.16 -15.42 -26.74
C PHE A 491 8.55 -16.54 -27.59
#